data_AF-A0A7C9NSZ4-F1
#
_entry.id   AF-A0A7C9NSZ4-F1
#
_cell.length_a   1.000
_cell.length_b   1.000
_cell.length_c   1.000
_cell.angle_alpha   90.00
_cell.angle_beta   90.00
_cell.angle_gamma   90.00
#
_symmetry.space_group_name_H-M   'P 1'
#
loop_
_entity.id
_entity.type
_entity.pdbx_description
1 polymer ?
#
loop_
_entity_poly.entity_id
_entity_poly.type
_entity_poly.pdbx_seq_one_letter_code
_entity_poly.pdbx_strand_id
1 'polypeptide(L)'
;MKMKSLLSGFGLLVVSVSPLAAHAEILQFNALLNSANSVPALTNPNTAASGLSTLFYDTLTNTYDFTLSAFSLSGSVTGMHIHGPANTTQSGGVLVDINMAPFQKFNSGSTLLLGGDDVTSFGFVASANGHPGQSFLNTLNSGLTYVNIHTAMYPGGEIRGQLLPSAVAAVPEPQVWASLLVGMGLVGFVTRRRLRTRAL
;
A
#
# COMPACT_ATOMS: atom_id res chain seq x y z
N MET A 1 -58.35 31.48 36.28
CA MET A 1 -57.06 30.85 36.65
C MET A 1 -56.28 30.59 35.36
N LYS A 2 -55.06 31.12 35.25
CA LYS A 2 -54.23 31.07 34.05
C LYS A 2 -53.63 29.66 33.86
N MET A 3 -53.84 29.07 32.68
CA MET A 3 -53.16 27.86 32.19
C MET A 3 -51.65 28.11 32.11
N LYS A 4 -50.85 27.25 32.74
CA LYS A 4 -49.41 27.18 32.51
C LYS A 4 -49.17 26.11 31.46
N SER A 5 -48.83 26.52 30.23
CA SER A 5 -48.28 25.59 29.24
C SER A 5 -46.81 25.31 29.60
N LEU A 6 -46.48 24.04 29.81
CA LEU A 6 -45.10 23.58 29.81
C LEU A 6 -44.86 22.97 28.44
N LEU A 7 -44.23 23.76 27.56
CA LEU A 7 -43.74 23.27 26.28
C LEU A 7 -42.73 22.15 26.54
N SER A 8 -43.08 20.95 26.10
CA SER A 8 -42.16 19.83 25.97
C SER A 8 -41.15 20.18 24.86
N GLY A 9 -39.93 20.52 25.25
CA GLY A 9 -38.83 20.79 24.34
C GLY A 9 -38.27 19.48 23.81
N PHE A 10 -38.76 19.04 22.65
CA PHE A 10 -38.17 17.94 21.89
C PHE A 10 -36.76 18.38 21.43
N GLY A 11 -35.72 17.88 22.10
CA GLY A 11 -34.35 18.04 21.65
C GLY A 11 -34.15 17.25 20.38
N LEU A 12 -34.04 17.93 19.24
CA LEU A 12 -33.69 17.33 17.96
C LEU A 12 -32.25 16.80 18.06
N LEU A 13 -32.08 15.52 18.39
CA LEU A 13 -30.83 14.81 18.25
C LEU A 13 -30.59 14.58 16.75
N VAL A 14 -29.98 15.55 16.09
CA VAL A 14 -29.42 15.35 14.75
C VAL A 14 -28.17 14.49 14.93
N VAL A 15 -28.35 13.17 14.91
CA VAL A 15 -27.24 12.26 14.61
C VAL A 15 -27.00 12.42 13.11
N SER A 16 -26.15 13.38 12.74
CA SER A 16 -25.60 13.43 11.40
C SER A 16 -24.71 12.20 11.22
N VAL A 17 -25.30 11.09 10.80
CA VAL A 17 -24.53 9.98 10.24
C VAL A 17 -24.03 10.48 8.89
N SER A 18 -22.89 11.15 8.89
CA SER A 18 -22.14 11.38 7.66
C SER A 18 -21.90 10.01 7.04
N PRO A 19 -22.27 9.75 5.77
CA PRO A 19 -21.77 8.55 5.11
C PRO A 19 -20.25 8.63 5.22
N LEU A 20 -19.63 7.59 5.81
CA LEU A 20 -18.21 7.34 5.62
C LEU A 20 -18.07 7.17 4.12
N ALA A 21 -17.68 8.22 3.41
CA ALA A 21 -17.39 8.09 2.01
C ALA A 21 -16.25 7.07 1.92
N ALA A 22 -16.46 6.03 1.10
CA ALA A 22 -15.41 5.11 0.74
C ALA A 22 -14.36 5.93 -0.02
N HIS A 23 -13.32 6.34 0.69
CA HIS A 23 -12.26 7.20 0.16
C HIS A 23 -11.08 6.32 -0.28
N ALA A 24 -10.41 6.74 -1.36
CA ALA A 24 -9.30 6.03 -1.99
C ALA A 24 -8.18 5.78 -0.97
N GLU A 25 -8.04 4.54 -0.52
CA GLU A 25 -6.92 4.11 0.30
C GLU A 25 -5.74 3.85 -0.62
N ILE A 26 -4.65 4.59 -0.44
CA ILE A 26 -3.36 4.28 -1.07
C ILE A 26 -2.59 3.36 -0.13
N LEU A 27 -2.40 2.12 -0.55
CA LEU A 27 -1.64 1.12 0.18
C LEU A 27 -0.19 1.10 -0.30
N GLN A 28 0.77 1.24 0.61
CA GLN A 28 2.19 1.15 0.28
C GLN A 28 2.74 -0.23 0.58
N PHE A 29 3.53 -0.77 -0.35
CA PHE A 29 4.30 -1.99 -0.17
C PHE A 29 5.77 -1.73 -0.49
N ASN A 30 6.66 -2.27 0.33
CA ASN A 30 8.10 -2.15 0.12
C ASN A 30 8.73 -3.53 0.03
N ALA A 31 9.79 -3.66 -0.78
CA ALA A 31 10.64 -4.83 -0.79
C ALA A 31 12.11 -4.41 -0.74
N LEU A 32 12.85 -5.02 0.19
CA LEU A 32 14.31 -4.96 0.23
C LEU A 32 14.86 -6.19 -0.50
N LEU A 33 15.55 -5.95 -1.61
CA LEU A 33 16.08 -7.01 -2.47
C LEU A 33 17.54 -7.29 -2.12
N ASN A 34 17.87 -8.57 -1.94
CA ASN A 34 19.24 -9.04 -1.80
C ASN A 34 19.33 -10.51 -2.24
N SER A 35 20.56 -11.04 -2.31
CA SER A 35 20.82 -12.42 -2.74
C SER A 35 20.47 -13.48 -1.69
N ALA A 36 20.43 -13.11 -0.41
CA ALA A 36 20.12 -14.04 0.69
C ALA A 36 18.64 -14.43 0.71
N ASN A 37 17.77 -13.59 0.13
CA ASN A 37 16.34 -13.83 -0.01
C ASN A 37 15.99 -14.78 -1.18
N SER A 38 16.95 -15.17 -2.02
CA SER A 38 16.69 -16.00 -3.19
C SER A 38 16.26 -17.41 -2.79
N VAL A 39 15.26 -17.93 -3.51
CA VAL A 39 14.75 -19.29 -3.34
C VAL A 39 14.68 -19.97 -4.71
N PRO A 40 15.38 -21.09 -4.94
CA PRO A 40 16.39 -21.69 -4.06
C PRO A 40 17.57 -20.74 -3.75
N ALA A 41 18.31 -21.04 -2.68
CA ALA A 41 19.50 -20.28 -2.33
C ALA A 41 20.54 -20.34 -3.46
N LEU A 42 21.21 -19.20 -3.73
CA LEU A 42 22.18 -19.11 -4.82
C LEU A 42 23.51 -19.77 -4.45
N THR A 43 24.10 -20.46 -5.41
CA THR A 43 25.52 -20.83 -5.37
C THR A 43 26.34 -19.58 -5.67
N ASN A 44 27.28 -19.21 -4.78
CA ASN A 44 28.09 -17.99 -4.86
C ASN A 44 27.23 -16.70 -4.95
N PRO A 45 26.48 -16.34 -3.90
CA PRO A 45 25.63 -15.15 -3.92
C PRO A 45 26.47 -13.86 -4.02
N ASN A 46 26.05 -12.93 -4.87
CA ASN A 46 26.58 -11.57 -4.89
C ASN A 46 26.02 -10.79 -3.68
N THR A 47 26.72 -10.86 -2.55
CA THR A 47 26.28 -10.21 -1.29
C THR A 47 26.37 -8.68 -1.32
N ALA A 48 27.03 -8.10 -2.32
CA ALA A 48 27.07 -6.65 -2.53
C ALA A 48 25.85 -6.13 -3.32
N ALA A 49 25.20 -6.99 -4.11
CA ALA A 49 24.00 -6.62 -4.85
C ALA A 49 22.83 -6.36 -3.89
N SER A 50 22.18 -5.22 -4.08
CA SER A 50 21.03 -4.82 -3.28
C SER A 50 20.05 -3.99 -4.10
N GLY A 51 18.80 -3.96 -3.66
CA GLY A 51 17.78 -3.11 -4.25
C GLY A 51 16.64 -2.78 -3.29
N LEU A 52 15.85 -1.79 -3.68
CA LEU A 52 14.65 -1.37 -3.01
C LEU A 52 13.56 -1.16 -4.06
N SER A 53 12.39 -1.74 -3.83
CA SER A 53 11.19 -1.37 -4.58
C SER A 53 10.10 -0.84 -3.66
N THR A 54 9.33 0.10 -4.17
CA THR A 54 8.14 0.65 -3.53
C THR A 54 6.97 0.60 -4.51
N LEU A 55 5.84 0.10 -4.04
CA LEU A 55 4.56 0.04 -4.75
C LEU A 55 3.52 0.85 -3.98
N PHE A 56 2.82 1.77 -4.64
CA PHE A 56 1.67 2.48 -4.10
C PHE A 56 0.42 2.04 -4.85
N TYR A 57 -0.48 1.32 -4.20
CA TYR A 57 -1.70 0.78 -4.81
C TYR A 57 -2.89 1.67 -4.48
N ASP A 58 -3.58 2.17 -5.49
CA ASP A 58 -4.85 2.89 -5.36
C ASP A 58 -6.03 1.90 -5.41
N THR A 59 -6.70 1.76 -4.27
CA THR A 59 -7.86 0.85 -4.11
C THR A 59 -9.12 1.30 -4.84
N LEU A 60 -9.22 2.58 -5.21
CA LEU A 60 -10.36 3.14 -5.94
C LEU A 60 -10.22 2.86 -7.45
N THR A 61 -9.07 3.16 -8.02
CA THR A 61 -8.82 3.01 -9.46
C THR A 61 -8.34 1.61 -9.84
N ASN A 62 -7.89 0.80 -8.86
CA ASN A 62 -7.16 -0.44 -9.09
C ASN A 62 -5.93 -0.25 -9.98
N THR A 63 -5.22 0.86 -9.76
CA THR A 63 -3.92 1.12 -10.39
C THR A 63 -2.83 1.19 -9.33
N TYR A 64 -1.56 1.09 -9.74
CA TYR A 64 -0.45 1.27 -8.84
C TYR A 64 0.72 1.98 -9.49
N ASP A 65 1.42 2.79 -8.69
CA ASP A 65 2.73 3.31 -9.03
C ASP A 65 3.80 2.37 -8.48
N PHE A 66 4.88 2.17 -9.22
CA PHE A 66 5.96 1.26 -8.85
C PHE A 66 7.32 1.87 -9.16
N THR A 67 8.19 1.86 -8.17
CA THR A 67 9.60 2.25 -8.33
C THR A 67 10.51 1.13 -7.89
N LEU A 68 11.64 0.98 -8.56
CA LEU A 68 12.66 -0.01 -8.23
C LEU A 68 14.04 0.59 -8.51
N SER A 69 14.93 0.46 -7.54
CA SER A 69 16.35 0.74 -7.70
C SER A 69 17.17 -0.46 -7.27
N ALA A 70 18.21 -0.79 -8.02
CA ALA A 70 19.16 -1.83 -7.65
C ALA A 70 20.58 -1.46 -8.10
N PHE A 71 21.55 -1.84 -7.28
CA PHE A 71 22.95 -1.47 -7.44
C PHE A 71 23.86 -2.67 -7.19
N SER A 72 25.11 -2.56 -7.64
CA SER A 72 26.14 -3.58 -7.46
C SER A 72 25.74 -4.96 -7.98
N LEU A 73 24.82 -5.00 -8.97
CA LEU A 73 24.48 -6.21 -9.70
C LEU A 73 25.69 -6.75 -10.46
N SER A 74 25.72 -8.05 -10.71
CA SER A 74 26.81 -8.72 -11.43
C SER A 74 26.94 -8.30 -12.90
N GLY A 75 25.92 -7.64 -13.45
CA GLY A 75 25.90 -7.06 -14.78
C GLY A 75 24.53 -6.49 -15.11
N SER A 76 24.33 -6.11 -16.38
CA SER A 76 23.06 -5.55 -16.83
C SER A 76 21.91 -6.55 -16.60
N VAL A 77 20.75 -6.02 -16.23
CA VAL A 77 19.55 -6.82 -15.96
C VAL A 77 19.05 -7.45 -17.26
N THR A 78 18.82 -8.76 -17.23
CA THR A 78 18.32 -9.55 -18.36
C THR A 78 16.82 -9.86 -18.23
N GLY A 79 16.27 -9.74 -17.03
CA GLY A 79 14.85 -9.92 -16.75
C GLY A 79 14.50 -9.44 -15.35
N MET A 80 13.25 -9.03 -15.13
CA MET A 80 12.75 -8.65 -13.81
C MET A 80 11.24 -8.81 -13.75
N HIS A 81 10.73 -9.32 -12.64
CA HIS A 81 9.32 -9.70 -12.52
C HIS A 81 8.82 -9.49 -11.09
N ILE A 82 7.51 -9.27 -10.98
CA ILE A 82 6.77 -9.50 -9.73
C ILE A 82 6.20 -10.91 -9.82
N HIS A 83 6.50 -11.74 -8.83
CA HIS A 83 6.10 -13.14 -8.74
C HIS A 83 5.09 -13.37 -7.62
N GLY A 84 4.36 -14.49 -7.69
CA GLY A 84 3.49 -14.98 -6.62
C GLY A 84 2.44 -16.00 -7.10
N PRO A 85 1.53 -16.43 -6.21
CA PRO A 85 1.64 -16.32 -4.75
C PRO A 85 2.77 -17.23 -4.22
N ALA A 86 3.63 -16.69 -3.36
CA ALA A 86 4.71 -17.41 -2.71
C ALA A 86 5.18 -16.69 -1.45
N ASN A 87 5.37 -17.44 -0.36
CA ASN A 87 6.03 -16.93 0.83
C ASN A 87 7.58 -16.92 0.66
N THR A 88 8.30 -16.52 1.70
CA THR A 88 9.77 -16.39 1.69
C THR A 88 10.53 -17.71 1.52
N THR A 89 9.84 -18.86 1.54
CA THR A 89 10.43 -20.20 1.38
C THR A 89 10.09 -20.87 0.06
N GLN A 90 9.31 -20.20 -0.80
CA GLN A 90 8.78 -20.75 -2.05
C GLN A 90 9.10 -19.83 -3.23
N SER A 91 9.09 -20.37 -4.45
CA SER A 91 9.18 -19.60 -5.69
C SER A 91 7.80 -19.56 -6.36
N GLY A 92 7.39 -18.39 -6.86
CA GLY A 92 6.11 -18.19 -7.53
C GLY A 92 6.26 -18.06 -9.05
N GLY A 93 5.15 -18.22 -9.78
CA GLY A 93 5.08 -17.85 -11.19
C GLY A 93 5.17 -16.34 -11.39
N VAL A 94 5.37 -15.88 -12.62
CA VAL A 94 5.35 -14.45 -12.97
C VAL A 94 3.92 -13.94 -12.93
N LEU A 95 3.68 -12.90 -12.13
CA LEU A 95 2.41 -12.18 -12.09
C LEU A 95 2.46 -10.90 -12.93
N VAL A 96 3.58 -10.18 -12.88
CA VAL A 96 3.81 -8.96 -13.67
C VAL A 96 5.19 -9.03 -14.29
N ASP A 97 5.24 -8.86 -15.61
CA ASP A 97 6.48 -8.62 -16.34
C ASP A 97 6.81 -7.12 -16.31
N ILE A 98 7.74 -6.75 -15.43
CA ILE A 98 8.16 -5.35 -15.25
C ILE A 98 9.29 -4.95 -16.21
N ASN A 99 9.63 -5.80 -17.20
CA ASN A 99 10.55 -5.43 -18.27
C ASN A 99 9.92 -4.52 -19.34
N MET A 100 8.60 -4.54 -19.45
CA MET A 100 7.82 -3.99 -20.56
C MET A 100 7.06 -2.71 -20.17
N ALA A 101 6.45 -2.04 -21.15
CA ALA A 101 5.60 -0.90 -20.89
C ALA A 101 4.46 -1.27 -19.91
N PRO A 102 4.02 -0.35 -19.03
CA PRO A 102 4.36 1.08 -18.99
C PRO A 102 5.69 1.41 -18.29
N PHE A 103 6.41 0.43 -17.76
CA PHE A 103 7.63 0.66 -17.00
C PHE A 103 8.76 1.25 -17.87
N GLN A 104 9.32 2.37 -17.40
CA GLN A 104 10.52 2.98 -17.95
C GLN A 104 11.72 2.57 -17.12
N LYS A 105 12.87 2.32 -17.76
CA LYS A 105 14.07 1.85 -17.07
C LYS A 105 15.35 2.46 -17.59
N PHE A 106 16.25 2.74 -16.66
CA PHE A 106 17.68 2.87 -16.90
C PHE A 106 18.33 1.56 -16.45
N ASN A 107 18.92 0.82 -17.39
CA ASN A 107 19.60 -0.45 -17.13
C ASN A 107 20.99 -0.39 -17.75
N SER A 108 22.01 -0.18 -16.92
CA SER A 108 23.38 0.01 -17.40
C SER A 108 24.39 -0.55 -16.39
N GLY A 109 25.22 -1.48 -16.85
CA GLY A 109 26.22 -2.13 -16.00
C GLY A 109 25.56 -2.77 -14.77
N SER A 110 26.03 -2.41 -13.58
CA SER A 110 25.53 -2.95 -12.31
C SER A 110 24.34 -2.18 -11.70
N THR A 111 23.76 -1.22 -12.43
CA THR A 111 22.71 -0.32 -11.95
C THR A 111 21.41 -0.48 -12.72
N LEU A 112 20.31 -0.59 -11.98
CA LEU A 112 18.95 -0.55 -12.48
C LEU A 112 18.18 0.56 -11.75
N LEU A 113 17.54 1.44 -12.51
CA LEU A 113 16.47 2.32 -12.02
C LEU A 113 15.24 2.08 -12.87
N LEU A 114 14.08 1.91 -12.25
CA LEU A 114 12.81 1.68 -12.93
C LEU A 114 11.69 2.44 -12.24
N GLY A 115 10.78 2.96 -13.05
CA GLY A 115 9.54 3.59 -12.62
C GLY A 115 8.39 3.22 -13.54
N GLY A 116 7.19 3.12 -13.00
CA GLY A 116 5.96 3.01 -13.76
C GLY A 116 4.84 3.65 -12.96
N ASP A 117 4.07 4.50 -13.62
CA ASP A 117 2.98 5.26 -13.00
C ASP A 117 1.65 4.78 -13.57
N ASP A 118 0.60 4.82 -12.75
CA ASP A 118 -0.78 4.47 -13.09
C ASP A 118 -0.91 3.09 -13.78
N VAL A 119 -0.15 2.11 -13.29
CA VAL A 119 -0.14 0.77 -13.86
C VAL A 119 -1.44 0.06 -13.50
N THR A 120 -2.23 -0.33 -14.50
CA THR A 120 -3.47 -1.07 -14.25
C THR A 120 -3.18 -2.41 -13.61
N SER A 121 -3.78 -2.64 -12.42
CA SER A 121 -3.75 -3.93 -11.76
C SER A 121 -4.51 -4.95 -12.60
N PHE A 122 -3.90 -6.10 -12.85
CA PHE A 122 -4.57 -7.18 -13.55
C PHE A 122 -5.46 -7.97 -12.57
N GLY A 123 -6.71 -8.19 -12.95
CA GLY A 123 -7.69 -8.96 -12.17
C GLY A 123 -7.46 -10.48 -12.16
N PHE A 124 -6.21 -10.96 -12.22
CA PHE A 124 -5.94 -12.39 -12.11
C PHE A 124 -6.18 -12.88 -10.69
N VAL A 125 -6.76 -14.07 -10.59
CA VAL A 125 -6.93 -14.83 -9.36
C VAL A 125 -5.85 -15.91 -9.35
N ALA A 126 -4.71 -15.62 -8.73
CA ALA A 126 -3.55 -16.51 -8.76
C ALA A 126 -3.65 -17.56 -7.64
N SER A 127 -3.68 -18.84 -8.01
CA SER A 127 -3.69 -19.99 -7.08
C SER A 127 -2.46 -20.85 -7.36
N ALA A 128 -1.50 -20.86 -6.45
CA ALA A 128 -0.26 -21.63 -6.56
C ALA A 128 0.36 -21.85 -5.16
N ASN A 129 1.30 -22.79 -5.05
CA ASN A 129 2.09 -23.01 -3.83
C ASN A 129 1.26 -23.29 -2.55
N GLY A 130 0.04 -23.82 -2.71
CA GLY A 130 -0.89 -24.08 -1.61
C GLY A 130 -1.69 -22.87 -1.14
N HIS A 131 -1.57 -21.72 -1.81
CA HIS A 131 -2.33 -20.51 -1.51
C HIS A 131 -3.60 -20.44 -2.35
N PRO A 132 -4.75 -20.05 -1.77
CA PRO A 132 -6.00 -19.94 -2.52
C PRO A 132 -5.90 -18.82 -3.55
N GLY A 133 -6.72 -18.96 -4.59
CA GLY A 133 -6.91 -17.94 -5.61
C GLY A 133 -7.30 -16.60 -5.00
N GLN A 134 -6.45 -15.57 -5.17
CA GLN A 134 -6.66 -14.23 -4.64
C GLN A 134 -6.38 -13.17 -5.70
N SER A 135 -7.02 -12.00 -5.58
CA SER A 135 -6.69 -10.82 -6.38
C SER A 135 -5.23 -10.39 -6.14
N PHE A 136 -4.68 -9.61 -7.07
CA PHE A 136 -3.33 -9.07 -6.92
C PHE A 136 -3.17 -8.30 -5.59
N LEU A 137 -4.13 -7.43 -5.25
CA LEU A 137 -4.14 -6.68 -3.99
C LEU A 137 -4.17 -7.60 -2.75
N ASN A 138 -5.00 -8.64 -2.75
CA ASN A 138 -5.06 -9.57 -1.61
C ASN A 138 -3.77 -10.40 -1.49
N THR A 139 -3.13 -10.70 -2.62
CA THR A 139 -1.83 -11.38 -2.66
C THR A 139 -0.70 -10.47 -2.13
N LEU A 140 -0.73 -9.18 -2.45
CA LEU A 140 0.14 -8.15 -1.88
C LEU A 140 -0.06 -8.03 -0.36
N ASN A 141 -1.31 -7.86 0.08
CA ASN A 141 -1.67 -7.73 1.50
C ASN A 141 -1.28 -8.96 2.34
N SER A 142 -1.34 -10.15 1.74
CA SER A 142 -0.90 -11.39 2.38
C SER A 142 0.62 -11.56 2.41
N GLY A 143 1.38 -10.61 1.84
CA GLY A 143 2.83 -10.70 1.72
C GLY A 143 3.27 -11.88 0.86
N LEU A 144 2.47 -12.26 -0.14
CA LEU A 144 2.72 -13.42 -1.02
C LEU A 144 3.27 -13.03 -2.40
N THR A 145 3.65 -11.77 -2.60
CA THR A 145 4.33 -11.32 -3.82
C THR A 145 5.76 -10.87 -3.55
N TYR A 146 6.65 -11.07 -4.52
CA TYR A 146 8.03 -10.65 -4.43
C TYR A 146 8.54 -10.11 -5.76
N VAL A 147 9.50 -9.18 -5.69
CA VAL A 147 10.27 -8.71 -6.84
C VAL A 147 11.50 -9.59 -6.99
N ASN A 148 11.81 -9.98 -8.23
CA ASN A 148 13.01 -10.73 -8.58
C ASN A 148 13.71 -10.05 -9.76
N ILE A 149 15.04 -9.90 -9.67
CA ILE A 149 15.88 -9.30 -10.72
C ILE A 149 16.88 -10.35 -11.19
N HIS A 150 17.00 -10.50 -12.50
CA HIS A 150 17.84 -11.51 -13.16
C HIS A 150 18.97 -10.82 -13.93
N THR A 151 20.14 -11.45 -13.93
CA THR A 151 21.30 -11.06 -14.74
C THR A 151 21.82 -12.27 -15.50
N ALA A 152 22.81 -12.05 -16.37
CA ALA A 152 23.44 -13.15 -17.10
C ALA A 152 24.10 -14.18 -16.16
N MET A 153 24.66 -13.75 -15.03
CA MET A 153 25.30 -14.63 -14.04
C MET A 153 24.27 -15.41 -13.21
N TYR A 154 23.09 -14.81 -12.95
CA TYR A 154 22.03 -15.41 -12.14
C TYR A 154 20.70 -15.41 -12.90
N PRO A 155 20.52 -16.31 -13.89
CA PRO A 155 19.31 -16.34 -14.72
C PRO A 155 18.05 -16.75 -13.94
N GLY A 156 18.19 -17.44 -12.80
CA GLY A 156 17.07 -17.74 -11.89
C GLY A 156 16.67 -16.59 -10.97
N GLY A 157 17.47 -15.52 -10.92
CA GLY A 157 17.31 -14.37 -10.03
C GLY A 157 18.59 -14.11 -9.24
N GLU A 158 19.16 -12.92 -9.38
CA GLU A 158 20.32 -12.44 -8.61
C GLU A 158 19.89 -11.95 -7.23
N ILE A 159 18.84 -11.13 -7.17
CA ILE A 159 18.30 -10.58 -5.92
C ILE A 159 16.78 -10.64 -5.90
N ARG A 160 16.25 -10.95 -4.72
CA ARG A 160 14.82 -11.09 -4.44
C ARG A 160 14.41 -10.28 -3.21
N GLY A 161 13.18 -9.77 -3.19
CA GLY A 161 12.60 -9.11 -2.01
C GLY A 161 11.08 -9.27 -1.98
N GLN A 162 10.53 -9.63 -0.82
CA GLN A 162 9.08 -9.73 -0.65
C GLN A 162 8.46 -8.33 -0.57
N LEU A 163 7.37 -8.09 -1.31
CA LEU A 163 6.57 -6.88 -1.19
C LEU A 163 5.68 -7.01 0.03
N LEU A 164 6.00 -6.26 1.09
CA LEU A 164 5.29 -6.30 2.36
C LEU A 164 4.55 -4.99 2.60
N PRO A 165 3.33 -5.03 3.17
CA PRO A 165 2.62 -3.83 3.59
C PRO A 165 3.51 -2.96 4.47
N SER A 166 3.64 -1.70 4.10
CA SER A 166 4.29 -0.69 4.92
C SER A 166 3.24 0.04 5.72
N ALA A 167 3.46 0.17 7.03
CA ALA A 167 2.58 0.92 7.89
C ALA A 167 2.71 2.42 7.57
N VAL A 168 1.99 2.89 6.54
CA VAL A 168 1.76 4.32 6.35
C VAL A 168 0.64 4.66 7.31
N ALA A 169 0.95 5.46 8.34
CA ALA A 169 -0.10 6.00 9.19
C ALA A 169 -1.09 6.74 8.27
N ALA A 170 -2.33 6.29 8.20
CA ALA A 170 -3.38 6.96 7.45
C ALA A 170 -3.36 8.43 7.86
N VAL A 171 -2.98 9.32 6.93
CA VAL A 171 -3.00 10.76 7.20
C VAL A 171 -4.45 11.12 7.49
N PRO A 172 -4.80 11.58 8.70
CA PRO A 172 -6.20 11.88 9.01
C PRO A 172 -6.67 12.98 8.07
N GLU A 173 -7.68 12.67 7.27
CA GLU A 173 -8.16 13.59 6.24
C GLU A 173 -8.65 14.91 6.85
N PRO A 174 -8.69 16.02 6.07
CA PRO A 174 -9.20 17.31 6.52
C PRO A 174 -10.60 17.23 7.14
N GLN A 175 -11.41 16.24 6.76
CA GLN A 175 -12.75 16.02 7.31
C GLN A 175 -12.73 15.51 8.76
N VAL A 176 -11.71 14.73 9.15
CA VAL A 176 -11.48 14.31 10.54
C VAL A 176 -11.15 15.53 11.41
N TRP A 177 -10.36 16.46 10.87
CA TRP A 177 -10.08 17.73 11.53
C TRP A 177 -11.31 18.63 11.57
N ALA A 178 -12.08 18.72 10.49
CA ALA A 178 -13.30 19.53 10.43
C ALA A 178 -14.35 19.03 11.44
N SER A 179 -14.56 17.72 11.54
CA SER A 179 -15.49 17.13 12.51
C SER A 179 -15.00 17.28 13.96
N LEU A 180 -13.71 17.15 14.21
CA LEU A 180 -13.11 17.47 15.50
C LEU A 180 -13.32 18.95 15.87
N LEU A 181 -13.06 19.86 14.93
CA LEU A 181 -13.26 21.30 15.12
C LEU A 181 -14.73 21.66 15.37
N VAL A 182 -15.66 21.06 14.63
CA VAL A 182 -17.11 21.22 14.85
C VAL A 182 -17.51 20.69 16.23
N GLY A 183 -17.03 19.50 16.61
CA GLY A 183 -17.27 18.91 17.93
C GLY A 183 -16.75 19.81 19.07
N MET A 184 -15.53 20.32 18.93
CA MET A 184 -14.95 21.26 19.90
C MET A 184 -15.72 22.59 19.95
N GLY A 185 -16.17 23.10 18.80
CA GLY A 185 -17.00 24.30 18.72
C GLY A 185 -18.35 24.14 19.43
N LEU A 186 -19.02 23.00 19.28
CA LEU A 186 -20.27 22.68 19.97
C LEU A 186 -20.06 22.57 21.49
N VAL A 187 -18.99 21.90 21.95
CA VAL A 187 -18.63 21.83 23.37
C VAL A 187 -18.38 23.23 23.95
N GLY A 188 -17.64 24.08 23.22
CA GLY A 188 -17.39 25.47 23.61
C GLY A 188 -18.68 26.30 23.70
N PHE A 189 -19.62 26.13 22.77
CA PHE A 189 -20.91 26.82 22.80
C PHE A 189 -21.78 26.41 24.00
N VAL A 190 -21.88 25.11 24.27
CA VAL A 190 -22.68 24.58 25.38
C VAL A 190 -22.13 25.00 26.74
N THR A 191 -20.81 24.93 26.92
CA THR A 191 -20.14 25.36 28.15
C THR A 191 -20.33 26.86 28.41
N ARG A 192 -20.15 27.70 27.37
CA ARG A 192 -20.41 29.15 27.46
C ARG A 192 -21.85 29.47 27.87
N ARG A 193 -22.83 28.75 27.34
CA ARG A 193 -24.25 28.96 27.66
C ARG A 193 -24.57 28.60 29.11
N ARG A 194 -24.00 27.49 29.62
CA ARG A 194 -24.18 27.05 31.02
C ARG A 194 -23.59 28.04 32.04
N LEU A 195 -22.44 28.63 31.73
CA LEU A 195 -21.80 29.63 32.60
C LEU A 195 -22.64 30.91 32.70
N ARG A 196 -23.25 31.36 31.58
CA ARG A 196 -24.12 32.55 31.58
C ARG A 196 -25.39 32.38 32.41
N THR A 197 -25.98 31.19 32.41
CA THR A 197 -27.20 30.90 33.20
C THR A 197 -26.96 30.75 34.70
N ARG A 198 -25.70 30.63 35.16
CA ARG A 198 -25.35 30.56 36.60
C ARG A 198 -24.96 31.90 37.21
N ALA A 199 -24.86 32.95 36.39
CA ALA A 199 -24.44 34.29 36.80
C ALA A 199 -25.64 35.26 36.99
N LEU A 200 -26.85 34.73 37.08
CA LEU A 200 -28.11 35.42 37.39
C LEU A 200 -28.78 34.71 38.56
#